data_AF-A0A9P4KAT1-F1
#
_entry.id   AF-A0A9P4KAT1-F1
#
_cell.length_a   1.000
_cell.length_b   1.000
_cell.length_c   1.000
_cell.angle_alpha   90.00
_cell.angle_beta   90.00
_cell.angle_gamma   90.00
#
_symmetry.space_group_name_H-M   'P 1'
#
loop_
_entity.id
_entity.type
_entity.pdbx_description
1 polymer ?
#
loop_
_entity_poly.entity_id
_entity_poly.type
_entity_poly.pdbx_seq_one_letter_code
_entity_poly.pdbx_strand_id
1 'polypeptide(L)'
;SKIYHFSINFETTKPRLDNARSIPKLISKVEIDQLLSTSINKVVYYLITSLFYFKLDLVLERYNRKYIITGYILYLIRCNNPAFEGLFSKLLRGSIRF
;
A
#
# COMPACT_ATOMS: atom_id res chain seq x y z
N SER A 1 10.35 -13.48 2.26
CA SER A 1 9.69 -12.32 2.90
C SER A 1 10.51 -11.08 2.56
N LYS A 2 9.87 -9.96 2.18
CA LYS A 2 10.57 -8.70 1.85
C LYS A 2 10.74 -7.89 3.14
N ILE A 3 11.94 -7.44 3.44
CA ILE A 3 12.25 -6.66 4.65
C ILE A 3 12.21 -5.17 4.29
N TYR A 4 11.55 -4.37 5.12
CA TYR A 4 11.46 -2.92 4.96
C TYR A 4 12.13 -2.24 6.16
N HIS A 5 13.07 -1.35 5.88
CA HIS A 5 13.77 -0.56 6.89
C HIS A 5 13.35 0.90 6.76
N PHE A 6 12.85 1.48 7.85
CA PHE A 6 12.38 2.85 7.92
C PHE A 6 13.31 3.63 8.83
N SER A 7 14.02 4.60 8.26
CA SER A 7 14.97 5.44 8.98
C SER A 7 14.95 6.85 8.42
N ILE A 8 15.24 7.82 9.28
CA ILE A 8 15.33 9.23 8.92
C ILE A 8 16.80 9.61 8.90
N ASN A 9 17.21 10.30 7.84
CA ASN A 9 18.56 10.81 7.75
C ASN A 9 18.67 12.13 8.54
N PHE A 10 19.70 12.20 9.38
CA PHE A 10 20.04 13.43 10.08
C PHE A 10 21.04 14.22 9.22
N GLU A 11 20.66 15.44 8.83
CA GLU A 11 21.54 16.33 8.04
C GLU A 11 22.66 16.93 8.90
N THR A 12 22.49 16.90 10.21
CA THR A 12 23.44 17.40 11.22
C THR A 12 23.71 16.32 12.26
N THR A 13 24.38 16.67 13.37
CA THR A 13 24.61 15.78 14.51
C THR A 13 23.33 15.08 14.98
N LYS A 14 23.42 13.75 15.08
CA LYS A 14 22.36 12.89 15.62
C LYS A 14 21.89 13.43 16.98
N PRO A 15 20.57 13.57 17.19
CA PRO A 15 20.04 14.06 18.46
C PRO A 15 20.47 13.12 19.60
N ARG A 16 20.78 13.70 20.76
CA ARG A 16 21.03 12.91 21.97
C ARG A 16 19.72 12.33 22.49
N LEU A 17 19.81 11.16 23.12
CA LEU A 17 18.66 10.41 23.62
C LEU A 17 17.91 11.16 24.74
N ASP A 18 18.64 11.91 25.56
CA ASP A 18 18.12 12.68 26.69
C ASP A 18 17.51 14.04 26.31
N ASN A 19 17.65 14.47 25.05
CA ASN A 19 17.18 15.78 24.63
C ASN A 19 15.69 15.78 24.22
N ALA A 20 14.81 15.69 25.23
CA ALA A 20 13.37 15.73 25.03
C ALA A 20 12.87 17.02 24.33
N ARG A 21 13.61 18.14 24.46
CA ARG A 21 13.26 19.41 23.81
C ARG A 21 13.29 19.32 22.27
N SER A 22 14.01 18.34 21.72
CA SER A 22 14.10 18.13 20.28
C SER A 22 12.97 17.27 19.69
N ILE A 23 12.13 16.64 20.53
CA ILE A 23 11.07 15.72 20.07
C ILE A 23 10.13 16.37 19.05
N PRO A 24 9.58 17.59 19.25
CA PRO A 24 8.67 18.18 18.28
C PRO A 24 9.31 18.39 16.90
N LYS A 25 10.60 18.76 16.88
CA LYS A 25 11.39 18.92 15.65
C LYS A 25 11.64 17.58 14.95
N LEU A 26 11.79 16.48 15.71
CA LEU A 26 11.93 15.15 15.15
C LEU A 26 10.62 14.66 14.53
N ILE A 27 9.49 14.90 15.20
CA ILE A 27 8.15 14.59 14.68
C ILE A 27 7.93 15.32 13.35
N SER A 28 8.13 16.64 13.32
CA SER A 28 7.92 17.41 12.09
C SER A 28 8.83 16.95 10.95
N LYS A 29 10.05 16.51 11.26
CA LYS A 29 10.97 15.95 10.26
C LYS A 29 10.45 14.64 9.66
N VAL A 30 9.84 13.77 10.48
CA VAL A 30 9.20 12.52 9.99
C VAL A 30 8.05 12.86 9.05
N GLU A 31 7.21 13.82 9.44
CA GLU A 31 5.98 14.17 8.71
C GLU A 31 6.26 14.72 7.31
N ILE A 32 7.36 15.43 7.12
CA ILE A 32 7.75 16.00 5.81
C ILE A 32 8.69 15.10 5.00
N ASP A 33 9.16 13.97 5.55
CA ASP A 33 10.09 13.08 4.85
C ASP A 33 9.37 12.32 3.72
N GLN A 34 9.52 12.85 2.51
CA GLN A 34 8.85 12.31 1.31
C GLN A 34 9.38 10.93 0.91
N LEU A 35 10.66 10.63 1.17
CA LEU A 35 11.25 9.31 0.88
C LEU A 35 10.68 8.24 1.80
N LEU A 36 10.56 8.58 3.09
CA LEU A 36 9.93 7.73 4.09
C LEU A 36 8.45 7.50 3.75
N SER A 37 7.70 8.57 3.46
CA SER A 37 6.29 8.49 3.06
C SER A 37 6.09 7.61 1.83
N THR A 38 6.92 7.78 0.79
CA THR A 38 6.87 6.95 -0.43
C THR A 38 7.14 5.48 -0.13
N SER A 39 8.09 5.18 0.75
CA SER A 39 8.43 3.81 1.14
C SER A 39 7.31 3.16 1.95
N ILE A 40 6.72 3.89 2.91
CA ILE A 40 5.56 3.45 3.67
C ILE A 40 4.38 3.16 2.73
N ASN A 41 4.09 4.07 1.80
CA ASN A 41 3.01 3.89 0.82
C ASN A 41 3.19 2.62 -0.02
N LYS A 42 4.42 2.28 -0.41
CA LYS A 42 4.71 1.01 -1.11
C LYS A 42 4.43 -0.21 -0.22
N VAL A 43 4.85 -0.18 1.04
CA VAL A 43 4.58 -1.29 1.98
C VAL A 43 3.09 -1.48 2.20
N VAL A 44 2.38 -0.37 2.46
CA VAL A 44 0.93 -0.35 2.60
C VAL A 44 0.28 -0.96 1.35
N TYR A 45 0.69 -0.52 0.15
CA TYR A 45 0.20 -1.11 -1.09
C TYR A 45 0.40 -2.63 -1.14
N TYR A 46 1.60 -3.13 -0.86
CA TYR A 46 1.86 -4.57 -0.88
C TYR A 46 1.03 -5.34 0.16
N LEU A 47 1.01 -4.87 1.40
CA LEU A 47 0.24 -5.47 2.49
C LEU A 47 -1.24 -5.56 2.17
N ILE A 48 -1.78 -4.56 1.46
CA ILE A 48 -3.18 -4.59 1.09
C ILE A 48 -3.41 -5.44 -0.15
N THR A 49 -2.57 -5.36 -1.18
CA THR A 49 -2.70 -6.25 -2.34
C THR A 49 -2.63 -7.72 -1.97
N SER A 50 -1.84 -8.11 -0.95
CA SER A 50 -1.82 -9.50 -0.48
C SER A 50 -3.11 -9.96 0.19
N LEU A 51 -4.03 -9.04 0.49
CA LEU A 51 -5.35 -9.34 1.04
C LEU A 51 -6.40 -9.55 -0.05
N PHE A 52 -6.08 -9.25 -1.31
CA PHE A 52 -6.96 -9.44 -2.46
C PHE A 52 -6.43 -10.55 -3.36
N TYR A 53 -7.31 -11.46 -3.77
CA TYR A 53 -6.98 -12.51 -4.73
C TYR A 53 -8.06 -12.60 -5.79
N PHE A 54 -7.65 -12.70 -7.06
CA PHE A 54 -8.56 -12.86 -8.17
C PHE A 54 -8.92 -14.34 -8.33
N LYS A 55 -10.21 -14.63 -8.38
CA LYS A 55 -10.76 -15.96 -8.64
C LYS A 55 -11.51 -15.91 -9.97
N LEU A 56 -11.10 -16.74 -10.91
CA LEU A 56 -11.73 -16.88 -12.22
C LEU A 56 -13.13 -17.49 -12.09
N ASP A 57 -14.05 -17.03 -12.92
CA ASP A 57 -15.21 -17.84 -13.27
C ASP A 57 -14.76 -19.02 -14.13
N LEU A 58 -15.41 -20.17 -13.95
CA LEU A 58 -15.04 -21.42 -14.60
C LEU A 58 -15.20 -21.39 -16.13
N VAL A 59 -15.91 -20.39 -16.68
CA VAL A 59 -16.23 -20.33 -18.10
C VAL A 59 -15.31 -19.32 -18.78
N LEU A 60 -14.30 -19.83 -19.47
CA LEU A 60 -13.50 -19.06 -20.42
C LEU A 60 -14.28 -18.96 -21.73
N GLU A 61 -14.77 -17.77 -22.06
CA GLU A 61 -15.48 -17.54 -23.32
C GLU A 61 -14.49 -17.09 -24.39
N ARG A 62 -14.54 -17.72 -25.57
CA ARG A 62 -13.71 -17.30 -26.71
C ARG A 62 -14.57 -16.48 -27.68
N TYR A 63 -14.31 -15.19 -27.77
CA TYR A 63 -15.00 -14.28 -28.68
C TYR A 63 -14.00 -13.60 -29.62
N ASN A 64 -14.24 -13.65 -30.94
CA ASN A 64 -13.37 -13.02 -31.95
C ASN A 64 -11.87 -13.34 -31.79
N ARG A 65 -11.53 -14.61 -31.57
CA ARG A 65 -10.14 -15.10 -31.32
C ARG A 65 -9.48 -14.56 -30.04
N LYS A 66 -10.20 -13.83 -29.19
CA LYS A 66 -9.76 -13.41 -27.86
C LYS A 66 -10.41 -14.28 -26.79
N TYR A 67 -9.68 -14.53 -25.70
CA TYR A 67 -10.25 -15.14 -24.50
C TYR A 67 -10.79 -14.02 -23.62
N ILE A 68 -12.08 -14.07 -23.33
CA ILE A 68 -12.74 -13.22 -22.34
C ILE A 68 -12.76 -14.02 -21.05
N ILE A 69 -12.27 -13.38 -20.00
CA ILE A 69 -12.15 -13.99 -18.69
C ILE A 69 -12.96 -13.13 -17.73
N THR A 70 -13.99 -13.71 -17.13
CA THR A 70 -14.72 -13.11 -16.02
C THR A 70 -14.26 -13.74 -14.70
N GLY A 71 -14.47 -13.03 -13.60
CA GLY A 71 -14.09 -13.51 -12.28
C GLY A 71 -14.38 -12.50 -11.20
N TYR A 72 -14.06 -12.88 -9.97
CA TYR A 72 -14.31 -12.11 -8.76
C TYR A 72 -13.00 -11.77 -8.06
N ILE A 73 -12.89 -10.55 -7.54
CA ILE A 73 -11.84 -10.21 -6.57
C ILE A 73 -12.37 -10.60 -5.19
N LEU A 74 -11.75 -11.58 -4.57
CA LEU A 74 -12.02 -11.99 -3.19
C LEU A 74 -11.05 -11.27 -2.26
N TYR A 75 -11.51 -10.99 -1.04
CA TYR A 75 -10.72 -10.29 -0.03
C TYR A 75 -10.72 -11.07 1.29
N LEU A 76 -9.58 -11.06 1.99
CA LEU A 76 -9.37 -11.78 3.26
C LEU A 76 -9.72 -10.95 4.51
N ILE A 77 -10.00 -9.65 4.35
CA ILE A 77 -10.26 -8.71 5.45
C ILE A 77 -11.73 -8.82 5.89
N ARG A 78 -12.08 -8.44 7.11
CA ARG A 78 -13.50 -8.25 7.50
C ARG A 78 -14.07 -6.98 6.82
N CYS A 79 -15.30 -7.07 6.30
CA CYS A 79 -16.00 -6.04 5.53
C CYS A 79 -16.07 -4.64 6.20
N ASN A 80 -15.96 -4.56 7.54
CA ASN A 80 -16.12 -3.31 8.29
C ASN A 80 -14.80 -2.54 8.53
N ASN A 81 -13.73 -2.79 7.76
CA ASN A 81 -12.49 -2.04 7.92
C ASN A 81 -12.53 -0.76 7.07
N PRO A 82 -12.48 0.46 7.65
CA PRO A 82 -12.52 1.71 6.89
C PRO A 82 -11.33 1.87 5.92
N ALA A 83 -10.23 1.15 6.14
CA ALA A 83 -9.14 1.09 5.18
C ALA A 83 -9.54 0.40 3.86
N PHE A 84 -10.54 -0.49 3.87
CA PHE A 84 -11.02 -1.19 2.68
C PHE A 84 -11.53 -0.21 1.62
N GLU A 85 -12.41 0.72 1.99
CA GLU A 85 -13.01 1.70 1.07
C GLU A 85 -11.95 2.59 0.40
N GLY A 86 -11.00 3.08 1.20
CA GLY A 86 -9.89 3.90 0.69
C GLY A 86 -8.99 3.16 -0.31
N LEU A 87 -8.91 1.83 -0.23
CA LEU A 87 -8.09 1.02 -1.13
C LEU A 87 -8.85 0.43 -2.30
N PHE A 88 -10.10 0.02 -2.10
CA PHE A 88 -10.98 -0.40 -3.17
C PHE A 88 -11.19 0.74 -4.18
N SER A 89 -11.38 1.97 -3.69
CA SER A 89 -11.45 3.15 -4.55
C SER A 89 -10.15 3.43 -5.33
N LYS A 90 -8.97 3.13 -4.78
CA LYS A 90 -7.69 3.22 -5.50
C LYS A 90 -7.53 2.14 -6.56
N LEU A 91 -7.96 0.91 -6.27
CA LEU A 91 -8.00 -0.19 -7.24
C LEU A 91 -8.92 0.15 -8.42
N LEU A 92 -10.11 0.68 -8.14
CA LEU A 92 -11.05 1.12 -9.18
C LEU A 92 -10.50 2.25 -10.06
N ARG A 93 -9.80 3.22 -9.45
CA ARG A 93 -9.16 4.33 -10.21
C ARG A 93 -7.97 3.85 -11.05
N GLY A 94 -7.30 2.77 -10.63
CA GLY A 94 -6.16 2.18 -11.31
C GLY A 94 -6.51 1.21 -12.44
N SER A 95 -7.77 1.14 -12.87
CA SER A 95 -8.26 0.26 -13.93
C SER A 95 -7.37 0.34 -15.19
N ILE A 96 -6.44 -0.61 -15.31
CA ILE A 96 -5.78 -0.95 -16.56
C ILE A 96 -6.69 -1.94 -17.25
N ARG A 97 -7.13 -1.59 -18.46
CA ARG A 97 -7.85 -2.53 -19.34
C ARG A 97 -6.87 -3.65 -19.68
N PHE A 98 -7.15 -4.86 -19.21
CA PHE A 98 -6.48 -6.08 -19.67
C PHE A 98 -7.01 -6.49 -21.04
#